data_AF-Q0E2Z5-F1
#
_entry.id   AF-Q0E2Z5-F1
#
_cell.length_a   1.000
_cell.length_b   1.000
_cell.length_c   1.000
_cell.angle_alpha   90.00
_cell.angle_beta   90.00
_cell.angle_gamma   90.00
#
_symmetry.space_group_name_H-M   'P 1'
#
loop_
_entity.id
_entity.type
_entity.pdbx_description
1 polymer ?
#
loop_
_entity_poly.entity_id
_entity_poly.type
_entity_poly.pdbx_seq_one_letter_code
_entity_poly.pdbx_strand_id
1 'polypeptide(L)'
;MPPPPPPRELLAVVEAALLGPSPPSPAQRVELLHAVRDAAPAFRALLSYPGPKASDRTQVEAKEVRLPDMPPITLDDTDVQTALKLSDELNLNEIECVRLLVDANREWVLYGREPLEIYRLAAGLWYMERRDLITSLYILLRSVVLDQGLDADLMYEIQNQMEALFIEGLGQRIITLVKELNREESTGVGQPSSEHYVLDFRGALVERRAIVSRERLSLSHCLALSALIKLMSPREVKDVFSLLKDCAAEVNENSSVELQITYGVLFSLVVTFVSDALSTSHEKPSLSSSDSSFRRDFHELVMRSDNNLTIEGFVGVVRLAWAVHLMLTQDRSSARDTLTSSSRDVTDIWACLEIICRQNSFQFLQERIMQTAAYKNDDEDIVYMYTGYMHKLMMCFLSHPTSRDK
;
A
#
# COMPACT_ATOMS: atom_id res chain seq x y z
N MET A 1 -24.89 12.34 -10.42
CA MET A 1 -24.29 10.99 -10.31
C MET A 1 -24.91 10.33 -9.10
N PRO A 2 -25.23 9.02 -9.15
CA PRO A 2 -25.51 8.27 -7.93
C PRO A 2 -24.31 8.36 -6.97
N PRO A 3 -24.54 8.27 -5.65
CA PRO A 3 -23.43 8.19 -4.70
C PRO A 3 -22.56 6.96 -5.02
N PRO A 4 -21.25 7.00 -4.73
CA PRO A 4 -20.40 5.82 -4.87
C PRO A 4 -20.98 4.67 -4.05
N PRO A 5 -20.83 3.40 -4.52
CA PRO A 5 -21.28 2.26 -3.73
C PRO A 5 -20.55 2.25 -2.37
N PRO A 6 -21.23 1.88 -1.28
CA PRO A 6 -20.59 1.63 0.00
C PRO A 6 -19.39 0.67 -0.17
N PRO A 7 -18.28 0.85 0.57
CA PRO A 7 -17.09 0.00 0.42
C PRO A 7 -17.36 -1.51 0.47
N ARG A 8 -18.31 -1.93 1.30
CA ARG A 8 -18.73 -3.33 1.42
C ARG A 8 -19.43 -3.86 0.16
N GLU A 9 -20.26 -3.04 -0.48
CA GLU A 9 -20.92 -3.39 -1.74
C GLU A 9 -19.90 -3.45 -2.88
N LEU A 10 -18.98 -2.50 -2.93
CA LEU A 10 -17.86 -2.51 -3.88
C LEU A 10 -17.04 -3.80 -3.76
N LEU A 11 -16.65 -4.17 -2.54
CA LEU A 11 -15.88 -5.39 -2.30
C LEU A 11 -16.66 -6.62 -2.78
N ALA A 12 -17.95 -6.73 -2.46
CA ALA A 12 -18.77 -7.85 -2.90
C ALA A 12 -18.83 -7.98 -4.43
N VAL A 13 -18.96 -6.87 -5.16
CA VAL A 13 -18.93 -6.85 -6.63
C VAL A 13 -17.57 -7.28 -7.18
N VAL A 14 -16.48 -6.75 -6.59
CA VAL A 14 -15.10 -7.07 -6.97
C VAL A 14 -14.80 -8.55 -6.74
N GLU A 15 -15.13 -9.10 -5.58
CA GLU A 15 -14.93 -10.52 -5.26
C GLU A 15 -15.75 -11.43 -6.16
N ALA A 16 -17.02 -11.12 -6.39
CA ALA A 16 -17.90 -11.92 -7.22
C ALA A 16 -17.43 -11.99 -8.69
N ALA A 17 -16.81 -10.92 -9.20
CA ALA A 17 -16.33 -10.85 -10.57
C ALA A 17 -14.91 -11.41 -10.75
N LEU A 18 -14.01 -11.22 -9.77
CA LEU A 18 -12.57 -11.48 -9.94
C LEU A 18 -12.05 -12.68 -9.14
N LEU A 19 -12.74 -13.11 -8.08
CA LEU A 19 -12.35 -14.28 -7.26
C LEU A 19 -13.31 -15.47 -7.42
N GLY A 20 -14.30 -15.35 -8.32
CA GLY A 20 -15.24 -16.42 -8.60
C GLY A 20 -14.57 -17.65 -9.22
N PRO A 21 -15.14 -18.86 -9.04
CA PRO A 21 -14.58 -20.10 -9.58
C PRO A 21 -14.67 -20.21 -11.12
N SER A 22 -15.44 -19.32 -11.75
CA SER A 22 -15.69 -19.25 -13.18
C SER A 22 -15.41 -17.84 -13.68
N PRO A 23 -15.02 -17.66 -14.96
CA PRO A 23 -14.86 -16.33 -15.54
C PRO A 23 -16.13 -15.47 -15.35
N PRO A 24 -15.99 -14.15 -15.15
CA PRO A 24 -17.13 -13.28 -14.90
C PRO A 24 -18.07 -13.26 -16.11
N SER A 25 -19.37 -13.43 -15.83
CA SER A 25 -20.43 -13.27 -16.83
C SER A 25 -20.45 -11.85 -17.40
N PRO A 26 -21.02 -11.62 -18.59
CA PRO A 26 -21.11 -10.27 -19.17
C PRO A 26 -21.79 -9.25 -18.24
N ALA A 27 -22.79 -9.67 -17.46
CA ALA A 27 -23.45 -8.81 -16.49
C ALA A 27 -22.51 -8.41 -15.34
N GLN A 28 -21.78 -9.37 -14.76
CA GLN A 28 -20.79 -9.10 -13.71
C GLN A 28 -19.65 -8.20 -14.21
N ARG A 29 -19.23 -8.34 -15.46
CA ARG A 29 -18.22 -7.45 -16.07
C ARG A 29 -18.72 -6.00 -16.09
N VAL A 30 -19.92 -5.77 -16.61
CA VAL A 30 -20.52 -4.43 -16.67
C VAL A 30 -20.71 -3.84 -15.28
N GLU A 31 -21.21 -4.65 -14.34
CA GLU A 31 -21.40 -4.25 -12.94
C GLU A 31 -20.07 -3.87 -12.27
N LEU A 32 -19.03 -4.69 -12.42
CA LEU A 32 -17.69 -4.41 -11.92
C LEU A 32 -17.15 -3.09 -12.47
N LEU A 33 -17.19 -2.91 -13.79
CA LEU A 33 -16.63 -1.72 -14.44
C LEU A 33 -17.38 -0.45 -14.02
N HIS A 34 -18.69 -0.53 -13.83
CA HIS A 34 -19.49 0.56 -13.28
C HIS A 34 -19.14 0.83 -11.82
N ALA A 35 -19.05 -0.20 -10.97
CA ALA A 35 -18.73 -0.06 -9.56
C ALA A 35 -17.33 0.55 -9.35
N VAL A 36 -16.32 0.10 -10.10
CA VAL A 36 -14.95 0.64 -10.03
C VAL A 36 -14.93 2.11 -10.48
N ARG A 37 -15.61 2.45 -11.57
CA ARG A 37 -15.72 3.83 -12.06
C ARG A 37 -16.39 4.73 -11.02
N ASP A 38 -17.48 4.28 -10.42
CA ASP A 38 -18.26 5.04 -9.46
C ASP A 38 -17.50 5.17 -8.12
N ALA A 39 -16.68 4.17 -7.76
CA ALA A 39 -15.79 4.19 -6.60
C ALA A 39 -14.47 4.97 -6.82
N ALA A 40 -14.16 5.42 -8.04
CA ALA A 40 -12.93 6.14 -8.34
C ALA A 40 -12.65 7.35 -7.41
N PRO A 41 -13.65 8.18 -7.00
CA PRO A 41 -13.43 9.23 -6.00
C PRO A 41 -12.95 8.70 -4.64
N ALA A 42 -13.48 7.55 -4.19
CA ALA A 42 -13.08 6.92 -2.93
C ALA A 42 -11.63 6.39 -3.01
N PHE A 43 -11.23 5.81 -4.15
CA PHE A 43 -9.84 5.43 -4.37
C PHE A 43 -8.90 6.63 -4.46
N ARG A 44 -9.26 7.72 -5.15
CA ARG A 44 -8.44 8.95 -5.18
C ARG A 44 -8.20 9.51 -3.79
N ALA A 45 -9.27 9.54 -2.99
CA ALA A 45 -9.23 10.04 -1.62
C ALA A 45 -8.84 8.95 -0.61
N LEU A 46 -8.28 7.80 -1.01
CA LEU A 46 -8.08 6.60 -0.17
C LEU A 46 -7.82 6.92 1.31
N LEU A 47 -8.74 6.49 2.18
CA LEU A 47 -8.73 6.72 3.63
C LEU A 47 -8.60 8.19 4.08
N SER A 48 -9.00 9.14 3.25
CA SER A 48 -9.08 10.56 3.58
C SER A 48 -10.51 10.88 3.97
N TYR A 49 -10.69 11.06 5.28
CA TYR A 49 -11.99 11.39 5.87
C TYR A 49 -11.96 12.83 6.38
N PRO A 50 -13.10 13.55 6.34
CA PRO A 50 -13.19 14.86 6.95
C PRO A 50 -12.95 14.74 8.45
N GLY A 51 -12.13 15.64 8.99
CA GLY A 51 -11.88 15.73 10.43
C GLY A 51 -12.99 16.45 11.20
N PRO A 52 -12.81 16.59 12.52
CA PRO A 52 -13.75 17.29 13.41
C PRO A 52 -14.03 18.73 12.94
N LYS A 53 -15.28 19.16 13.06
CA LYS A 53 -15.70 20.50 12.62
C LYS A 53 -16.63 21.13 13.65
N ALA A 54 -16.27 22.32 14.13
CA ALA A 54 -16.99 22.99 15.21
C ALA A 54 -18.50 23.16 14.98
N SER A 55 -18.93 23.46 13.75
CA SER A 55 -20.36 23.58 13.42
C SER A 55 -21.11 22.25 13.58
N ASP A 56 -20.45 21.17 13.20
CA ASP A 56 -21.01 19.83 13.18
C ASP A 56 -21.02 19.27 14.60
N ARG A 57 -19.98 19.56 15.39
CA ARG A 57 -19.93 19.33 16.83
C ARG A 57 -21.10 19.99 17.56
N THR A 58 -21.35 21.27 17.32
CA THR A 58 -22.49 21.98 17.91
C THR A 58 -23.83 21.36 17.51
N GLN A 59 -23.94 20.85 16.28
CA GLN A 59 -25.16 20.16 15.83
C GLN A 59 -25.38 18.83 16.59
N VAL A 60 -24.32 18.04 16.80
CA VAL A 60 -24.39 16.82 17.62
C VAL A 60 -24.72 17.14 19.08
N GLU A 61 -24.10 18.16 19.66
CA GLU A 61 -24.39 18.63 21.03
C GLU A 61 -25.83 19.14 21.19
N ALA A 62 -26.43 19.69 20.12
CA ALA A 62 -27.83 20.07 20.08
C ALA A 62 -28.81 18.88 19.99
N LYS A 63 -28.30 17.64 19.89
CA LYS A 63 -29.05 16.37 19.85
C LYS A 63 -29.98 16.18 18.65
N GLU A 64 -29.94 17.05 17.65
CA GLU A 64 -30.74 16.93 16.43
C GLU A 64 -29.83 16.97 15.20
N VAL A 65 -29.54 15.79 14.64
CA VAL A 65 -28.63 15.62 13.51
C VAL A 65 -29.41 15.25 12.26
N ARG A 66 -28.97 15.76 11.11
CA ARG A 66 -29.53 15.39 9.80
C ARG A 66 -28.45 14.72 8.98
N LEU A 67 -28.55 13.41 8.83
CA LEU A 67 -27.72 12.65 7.89
C LEU A 67 -28.29 12.79 6.46
N PRO A 68 -27.44 12.68 5.42
CA PRO A 68 -27.91 12.59 4.04
C PRO A 68 -28.97 11.49 3.91
N ASP A 69 -30.04 11.77 3.17
CA ASP A 69 -31.13 10.82 2.86
C ASP A 69 -31.91 10.27 4.06
N MET A 70 -31.77 10.87 5.25
CA MET A 70 -32.47 10.44 6.46
C MET A 70 -33.28 11.59 7.11
N PRO A 71 -34.41 11.27 7.76
CA PRO A 71 -35.11 12.25 8.59
C PRO A 71 -34.23 12.69 9.77
N PRO A 72 -34.54 13.84 10.41
CA PRO A 72 -33.83 14.28 11.61
C PRO A 72 -33.78 13.18 12.67
N ILE A 73 -32.59 12.96 13.23
CA ILE A 73 -32.30 11.94 14.24
C ILE A 73 -32.15 12.64 15.57
N THR A 74 -32.95 12.25 16.55
CA THR A 74 -32.80 12.69 17.94
C THR A 74 -31.81 11.78 18.65
N LEU A 75 -30.72 12.36 19.16
CA LEU A 75 -29.70 11.66 19.93
C LEU A 75 -29.99 11.74 21.42
N ASP A 76 -29.70 10.67 22.17
CA ASP A 76 -29.66 10.75 23.63
C ASP A 76 -28.27 11.23 24.13
N ASP A 77 -28.13 11.43 25.45
CA ASP A 77 -26.86 11.88 26.03
C ASP A 77 -25.71 10.88 25.80
N THR A 78 -26.02 9.59 25.71
CA THR A 78 -25.04 8.53 25.47
C THR A 78 -24.55 8.56 24.03
N ASP A 79 -25.46 8.72 23.07
CA ASP A 79 -25.14 8.84 21.65
C ASP A 79 -24.25 10.07 21.40
N VAL A 80 -24.58 11.22 22.00
CA VAL A 80 -23.76 12.44 21.91
C VAL A 80 -22.36 12.19 22.46
N GLN A 81 -22.24 11.66 23.68
CA GLN A 81 -20.93 11.39 24.29
C GLN A 81 -20.11 10.40 23.46
N THR A 82 -20.75 9.37 22.91
CA THR A 82 -20.08 8.35 22.10
C THR A 82 -19.63 8.92 20.76
N ALA A 83 -20.47 9.72 20.08
CA ALA A 83 -20.12 10.37 18.83
C ALA A 83 -18.92 11.31 18.98
N LEU A 84 -18.93 12.13 20.04
CA LEU A 84 -17.82 13.05 20.34
C LEU A 84 -16.53 12.28 20.69
N LYS A 85 -16.64 11.20 21.46
CA LYS A 85 -15.50 10.32 21.76
C LYS A 85 -14.92 9.69 20.49
N LEU A 86 -15.76 9.18 19.59
CA LEU A 86 -15.33 8.63 18.30
C LEU A 86 -14.63 9.69 17.45
N SER A 87 -15.22 10.88 17.37
CA SER A 87 -14.64 12.02 16.63
C SER A 87 -13.24 12.37 17.15
N ASP A 88 -13.10 12.47 18.48
CA ASP A 88 -11.83 12.85 19.11
C ASP A 88 -10.77 11.72 19.00
N GLU A 89 -11.16 10.45 19.12
CA GLU A 89 -10.21 9.31 19.07
C GLU A 89 -9.83 8.87 17.65
N LEU A 90 -10.72 9.03 16.67
CA LEU A 90 -10.52 8.63 15.27
C LEU A 90 -10.19 9.83 14.36
N ASN A 91 -10.17 11.05 14.91
CA ASN A 91 -10.03 12.30 14.16
C ASN A 91 -11.02 12.37 12.98
N LEU A 92 -12.28 12.06 13.27
CA LEU A 92 -13.35 11.88 12.29
C LEU A 92 -14.45 12.93 12.50
N ASN A 93 -15.07 13.40 11.44
CA ASN A 93 -16.16 14.36 11.52
C ASN A 93 -17.33 13.84 12.36
N GLU A 94 -17.92 14.71 13.18
CA GLU A 94 -18.96 14.34 14.13
C GLU A 94 -20.23 13.78 13.46
N ILE A 95 -20.59 14.24 12.25
CA ILE A 95 -21.73 13.72 11.49
C ILE A 95 -21.47 12.29 11.02
N GLU A 96 -20.23 12.00 10.63
CA GLU A 96 -19.81 10.67 10.21
C GLU A 96 -19.79 9.70 11.40
N CYS A 97 -19.37 10.16 12.59
CA CYS A 97 -19.51 9.39 13.81
C CYS A 97 -20.97 9.04 14.13
N VAL A 98 -21.91 9.98 13.92
CA VAL A 98 -23.35 9.71 14.10
C VAL A 98 -23.85 8.69 13.08
N ARG A 99 -23.40 8.73 11.82
CA ARG A 99 -23.73 7.69 10.84
C ARG A 99 -23.29 6.31 11.32
N LEU A 100 -22.05 6.17 11.78
CA LEU A 100 -21.52 4.91 12.32
C LEU A 100 -22.33 4.41 13.53
N LEU A 101 -22.79 5.31 14.41
CA LEU A 101 -23.66 4.94 15.54
C LEU A 101 -25.03 4.44 15.08
N VAL A 102 -25.62 5.06 14.06
CA VAL A 102 -26.89 4.62 13.50
C VAL A 102 -26.73 3.24 12.87
N ASP A 103 -25.66 3.02 12.13
CA ASP A 103 -25.39 1.74 11.48
C ASP A 103 -25.06 0.64 12.51
N ALA A 104 -24.27 0.95 13.54
CA ALA A 104 -24.02 0.05 14.66
C ALA A 104 -25.32 -0.37 15.36
N ASN A 105 -26.20 0.60 15.65
CA ASN A 105 -27.51 0.33 16.25
C ASN A 105 -28.41 -0.52 15.36
N ARG A 106 -28.36 -0.36 14.03
CA ARG A 106 -29.15 -1.16 13.08
C ARG A 106 -28.67 -2.59 12.98
N GLU A 107 -27.37 -2.82 12.95
CA GLU A 107 -26.80 -4.16 12.84
C GLU A 107 -26.91 -4.94 14.16
N TRP A 108 -26.81 -4.26 15.30
CA TRP A 108 -26.64 -4.90 16.62
C TRP A 108 -27.78 -4.62 17.62
N VAL A 109 -29.02 -4.38 17.14
CA VAL A 109 -30.22 -4.13 17.99
C VAL A 109 -30.40 -5.14 19.14
N LEU A 110 -29.90 -6.37 18.98
CA LEU A 110 -30.08 -7.47 19.92
C LEU A 110 -29.13 -7.45 21.13
N TYR A 111 -28.06 -6.68 21.09
CA TYR A 111 -27.10 -6.58 22.20
C TYR A 111 -27.36 -5.33 23.04
N GLY A 112 -26.99 -5.39 24.32
CA GLY A 112 -27.21 -4.30 25.27
C GLY A 112 -26.62 -2.98 24.75
N ARG A 113 -27.24 -1.87 25.13
CA ARG A 113 -26.74 -0.52 24.82
C ARG A 113 -25.69 -0.06 25.81
N GLU A 114 -24.72 -0.91 26.16
CA GLU A 114 -23.61 -0.44 26.98
C GLU A 114 -22.78 0.57 26.18
N PRO A 115 -22.51 1.78 26.70
CA PRO A 115 -21.87 2.85 25.92
C PRO A 115 -20.54 2.43 25.27
N LEU A 116 -19.77 1.59 25.98
CA LEU A 116 -18.50 1.08 25.48
C LEU A 116 -18.67 0.08 24.33
N GLU A 117 -19.71 -0.75 24.36
CA GLU A 117 -19.97 -1.72 23.29
C GLU A 117 -20.41 -1.01 22.00
N ILE A 118 -21.30 -0.02 22.11
CA ILE A 118 -21.72 0.82 20.98
C ILE A 118 -20.51 1.55 20.38
N TYR A 119 -19.64 2.12 21.21
CA TYR A 119 -18.39 2.73 20.77
C TYR A 119 -17.55 1.74 19.95
N ARG A 120 -17.30 0.53 20.49
CA ARG A 120 -16.46 -0.48 19.86
C ARG A 120 -17.05 -1.01 18.56
N LEU A 121 -18.37 -1.11 18.46
CA LEU A 121 -19.08 -1.49 17.23
C LEU A 121 -18.94 -0.40 16.15
N ALA A 122 -19.22 0.86 16.50
CA ALA A 122 -19.11 1.96 15.55
C ALA A 122 -17.67 2.15 15.04
N ALA A 123 -16.68 2.06 15.93
CA ALA A 123 -15.28 2.04 15.54
C ALA A 123 -14.93 0.83 14.67
N GLY A 124 -15.48 -0.35 14.99
CA GLY A 124 -15.34 -1.57 14.20
C GLY A 124 -15.86 -1.45 12.77
N LEU A 125 -17.05 -0.84 12.59
CA LEU A 125 -17.62 -0.53 11.29
C LEU A 125 -16.70 0.39 10.47
N TRP A 126 -16.15 1.43 11.11
CA TRP A 126 -15.22 2.33 10.44
C TRP A 126 -13.97 1.61 9.90
N TYR A 127 -13.33 0.77 10.72
CA TYR A 127 -12.19 -0.04 10.26
C TYR A 127 -12.58 -1.06 9.18
N MET A 128 -13.80 -1.60 9.24
CA MET A 128 -14.29 -2.52 8.21
C MET A 128 -14.44 -1.82 6.86
N GLU A 129 -15.07 -0.64 6.83
CA GLU A 129 -15.23 0.13 5.59
C GLU A 129 -13.88 0.50 4.95
N ARG A 130 -12.90 0.91 5.78
CA ARG A 130 -11.53 1.15 5.34
C ARG A 130 -10.90 -0.10 4.72
N ARG A 131 -10.98 -1.23 5.43
CA ARG A 131 -10.44 -2.52 4.98
C ARG A 131 -11.09 -2.98 3.68
N ASP A 132 -12.40 -2.83 3.54
CA ASP A 132 -13.13 -3.27 2.36
C ASP A 132 -12.69 -2.46 1.12
N LEU A 133 -12.43 -1.15 1.28
CA LEU A 133 -11.87 -0.31 0.24
C LEU A 133 -10.43 -0.71 -0.14
N ILE A 134 -9.56 -0.96 0.85
CA ILE A 134 -8.18 -1.41 0.61
C ILE A 134 -8.15 -2.78 -0.06
N THR A 135 -9.01 -3.71 0.39
CA THR A 135 -9.11 -5.06 -0.18
C THR A 135 -9.61 -5.01 -1.62
N SER A 136 -10.59 -4.14 -1.90
CA SER A 136 -11.06 -3.91 -3.27
C SER A 136 -9.92 -3.43 -4.17
N LEU A 137 -9.13 -2.44 -3.72
CA LEU A 137 -7.96 -1.96 -4.45
C LEU A 137 -6.93 -3.08 -4.67
N TYR A 138 -6.61 -3.85 -3.62
CA TYR A 138 -5.69 -4.98 -3.70
C TYR A 138 -6.11 -6.00 -4.75
N ILE A 139 -7.37 -6.45 -4.73
CA ILE A 139 -7.89 -7.43 -5.70
C ILE A 139 -7.83 -6.87 -7.12
N LEU A 140 -8.20 -5.60 -7.33
CA LEU A 140 -8.12 -4.96 -8.65
C LEU A 140 -6.68 -4.94 -9.18
N LEU A 141 -5.71 -4.49 -8.36
CA LEU A 141 -4.30 -4.48 -8.75
C LEU A 141 -3.79 -5.88 -9.05
N ARG A 142 -4.08 -6.83 -8.16
CA ARG A 142 -3.70 -8.25 -8.27
C ARG A 142 -4.21 -8.86 -9.58
N SER A 143 -5.48 -8.61 -9.93
CA SER A 143 -6.12 -9.16 -11.13
C SER A 143 -5.50 -8.68 -12.45
N VAL A 144 -4.88 -7.49 -12.45
CA VAL A 144 -4.23 -6.91 -13.63
C VAL A 144 -2.80 -7.42 -13.79
N VAL A 145 -2.08 -7.60 -12.68
CA VAL A 145 -0.63 -7.84 -12.72
C VAL A 145 -0.25 -9.32 -12.60
N LEU A 146 -1.13 -10.14 -12.05
CA LEU A 146 -0.95 -11.59 -11.95
C LEU A 146 -1.92 -12.25 -12.93
N ASP A 147 -1.40 -13.16 -13.76
CA ASP A 147 -2.23 -13.90 -14.71
C ASP A 147 -3.18 -14.84 -13.95
N GLN A 148 -4.44 -14.42 -13.85
CA GLN A 148 -5.52 -15.18 -13.21
C GLN A 148 -6.43 -15.90 -14.22
N GLY A 149 -6.04 -15.96 -15.50
CA GLY A 149 -6.90 -16.51 -16.55
C GLY A 149 -8.14 -15.65 -16.83
N LEU A 150 -8.09 -14.36 -16.49
CA LEU A 150 -9.12 -13.40 -16.83
C LEU A 150 -9.07 -13.06 -18.32
N ASP A 151 -10.21 -12.59 -18.83
CA ASP A 151 -10.36 -12.11 -20.20
C ASP A 151 -9.48 -10.88 -20.45
N ALA A 152 -8.77 -10.86 -21.59
CA ALA A 152 -7.81 -9.80 -21.92
C ALA A 152 -8.45 -8.41 -22.03
N ASP A 153 -9.69 -8.32 -22.54
CA ASP A 153 -10.40 -7.04 -22.67
C ASP A 153 -10.76 -6.52 -21.27
N LEU A 154 -11.23 -7.41 -20.39
CA LEU A 154 -11.54 -7.04 -19.00
C LEU A 154 -10.29 -6.58 -18.25
N MET A 155 -9.18 -7.30 -18.37
CA MET A 155 -7.92 -6.91 -17.74
C MET A 155 -7.44 -5.55 -18.24
N TYR A 156 -7.53 -5.31 -19.55
CA TYR A 156 -7.18 -4.03 -20.16
C TYR A 156 -8.05 -2.88 -19.64
N GLU A 157 -9.36 -3.09 -19.50
CA GLU A 157 -10.26 -2.07 -18.97
C GLU A 157 -10.00 -1.76 -17.48
N ILE A 158 -9.76 -2.77 -16.65
CA ILE A 158 -9.39 -2.56 -15.24
C ILE A 158 -8.04 -1.83 -15.17
N GLN A 159 -7.04 -2.27 -15.96
CA GLN A 159 -5.73 -1.64 -16.02
C GLN A 159 -5.83 -0.16 -16.37
N ASN A 160 -6.61 0.20 -17.40
CA ASN A 160 -6.79 1.60 -17.79
C ASN A 160 -7.39 2.45 -16.67
N GLN A 161 -8.37 1.93 -15.93
CA GLN A 161 -8.95 2.64 -14.79
C GLN A 161 -7.94 2.79 -13.64
N MET A 162 -7.16 1.76 -13.35
CA MET A 162 -6.11 1.82 -12.32
C MET A 162 -4.99 2.78 -12.71
N GLU A 163 -4.49 2.72 -13.96
CA GLU A 163 -3.47 3.63 -14.48
C GLU A 163 -3.91 5.10 -14.33
N ALA A 164 -5.18 5.43 -14.60
CA ALA A 164 -5.72 6.78 -14.39
C ALA A 164 -5.61 7.23 -12.93
N LEU A 165 -5.96 6.37 -11.96
CA LEU A 165 -5.84 6.69 -10.53
C LEU A 165 -4.38 6.93 -10.11
N PHE A 166 -3.44 6.14 -10.65
CA PHE A 166 -2.00 6.32 -10.35
C PHE A 166 -1.40 7.55 -11.02
N ILE A 167 -1.93 7.98 -12.17
CA ILE A 167 -1.56 9.26 -12.79
C ILE A 167 -2.03 10.43 -11.91
N GLU A 168 -3.21 10.30 -11.29
CA GLU A 168 -3.80 11.32 -10.41
C GLU A 168 -3.24 11.33 -8.97
N GLY A 169 -2.25 10.48 -8.66
CA GLY A 169 -1.50 10.54 -7.40
C GLY A 169 -1.81 9.46 -6.36
N LEU A 170 -2.55 8.41 -6.73
CA LEU A 170 -2.83 7.28 -5.83
C LEU A 170 -1.55 6.63 -5.27
N GLY A 171 -0.49 6.53 -6.07
CA GLY A 171 0.80 5.96 -5.64
C GLY A 171 1.39 6.73 -4.44
N GLN A 172 1.50 8.04 -4.55
CA GLN A 172 1.92 8.91 -3.45
C GLN A 172 1.01 8.77 -2.22
N ARG A 173 -0.31 8.66 -2.41
CA ARG A 173 -1.26 8.47 -1.31
C ARG A 173 -1.02 7.17 -0.56
N ILE A 174 -0.78 6.06 -1.26
CA ILE A 174 -0.45 4.76 -0.65
C ILE A 174 0.84 4.88 0.18
N ILE A 175 1.90 5.49 -0.37
CA ILE A 175 3.18 5.70 0.33
C ILE A 175 2.95 6.47 1.64
N THR A 176 2.20 7.57 1.57
CA THR A 176 1.84 8.37 2.73
C THR A 176 1.06 7.56 3.77
N LEU A 177 0.08 6.75 3.35
CA LEU A 177 -0.72 5.94 4.27
C LEU A 177 0.08 4.86 4.98
N VAL A 178 0.95 4.12 4.28
CA VAL A 178 1.81 3.10 4.92
C VAL A 178 2.65 3.71 6.05
N LYS A 179 3.08 4.97 5.88
CA LYS A 179 3.80 5.75 6.88
C LYS A 179 2.91 6.27 8.01
N GLU A 180 1.81 6.93 7.67
CA GLU A 180 0.95 7.64 8.64
C GLU A 180 0.21 6.68 9.57
N LEU A 181 -0.28 5.55 9.03
CA LEU A 181 -1.02 4.55 9.80
C LEU A 181 -0.18 3.92 10.93
N ASN A 182 1.15 3.92 10.81
CA ASN A 182 2.03 3.46 11.89
C ASN A 182 1.78 4.22 13.20
N ARG A 183 1.40 5.49 13.12
CA ARG A 183 1.12 6.33 14.31
C ARG A 183 -0.16 5.91 15.02
N GLU A 184 -1.09 5.26 14.32
CA GLU A 184 -2.30 4.72 14.92
C GLU A 184 -2.01 3.44 15.74
N GLU A 185 -0.89 2.74 15.48
CA GLU A 185 -0.55 1.46 16.10
C GLU A 185 -0.05 1.55 17.55
N SER A 186 0.77 2.55 17.89
CA SER A 186 1.50 2.58 19.17
C SER A 186 0.68 3.14 20.33
N THR A 187 -0.29 4.02 20.06
CA THR A 187 -1.08 4.71 21.09
C THR A 187 -2.54 4.95 20.69
N GLY A 188 -2.95 4.57 19.47
CA GLY A 188 -4.07 5.23 18.81
C GLY A 188 -3.73 6.69 18.50
N VAL A 189 -4.52 7.32 17.63
CA VAL A 189 -4.43 8.78 17.37
C VAL A 189 -4.79 9.61 18.62
N GLY A 190 -5.36 8.97 19.65
CA GLY A 190 -5.90 9.62 20.83
C GLY A 190 -5.00 9.62 22.08
N GLN A 191 -5.56 10.24 23.12
CA GLN A 191 -4.97 10.45 24.45
C GLN A 191 -4.62 9.11 25.16
N PRO A 192 -3.83 9.13 26.26
CA PRO A 192 -3.41 7.92 26.99
C PRO A 192 -4.53 6.97 27.45
N SER A 193 -5.79 7.42 27.40
CA SER A 193 -7.00 6.68 27.75
C SER A 193 -7.81 6.19 26.54
N SER A 194 -7.22 6.16 25.34
CA SER A 194 -7.90 5.72 24.12
C SER A 194 -8.29 4.24 24.18
N GLU A 195 -9.41 3.90 23.57
CA GLU A 195 -9.88 2.52 23.58
C GLU A 195 -9.03 1.63 22.65
N HIS A 196 -8.33 0.65 23.22
CA HIS A 196 -7.42 -0.22 22.47
C HIS A 196 -8.11 -1.29 21.62
N TYR A 197 -9.38 -1.58 21.89
CA TYR A 197 -10.09 -2.67 21.23
C TYR A 197 -11.31 -2.16 20.46
N VAL A 198 -11.67 -2.87 19.41
CA VAL A 198 -12.92 -2.67 18.66
C VAL A 198 -13.62 -4.01 18.49
N LEU A 199 -14.90 -3.99 18.12
CA LEU A 199 -15.64 -5.19 17.79
C LEU A 199 -15.63 -5.39 16.28
N ASP A 200 -15.24 -6.57 15.81
CA ASP A 200 -15.36 -6.90 14.39
C ASP A 200 -16.82 -7.20 14.00
N PHE A 201 -17.07 -7.46 12.71
CA PHE A 201 -18.41 -7.80 12.20
C PHE A 201 -19.02 -9.06 12.83
N ARG A 202 -18.23 -9.91 13.49
CA ARG A 202 -18.66 -11.12 14.18
C ARG A 202 -18.93 -10.87 15.66
N GLY A 203 -18.68 -9.65 16.14
CA GLY A 203 -18.72 -9.28 17.56
C GLY A 203 -17.53 -9.78 18.36
N ALA A 204 -16.44 -10.16 17.70
CA ALA A 204 -15.22 -10.53 18.40
C ALA A 204 -14.43 -9.27 18.75
N LEU A 205 -13.87 -9.24 19.97
CA LEU A 205 -13.01 -8.16 20.41
C LEU A 205 -11.63 -8.29 19.75
N VAL A 206 -11.22 -7.27 19.01
CA VAL A 206 -9.95 -7.24 18.28
C VAL A 206 -9.15 -6.00 18.67
N GLU A 207 -7.84 -6.16 18.80
CA GLU A 207 -6.94 -5.04 19.10
C GLU A 207 -6.83 -4.11 17.88
N ARG A 208 -7.02 -2.82 18.11
CA ARG A 208 -6.95 -1.77 17.07
C ARG A 208 -5.61 -1.81 16.33
N ARG A 209 -4.51 -2.01 17.06
CA ARG A 209 -3.16 -2.13 16.48
C ARG A 209 -3.11 -3.24 15.42
N ALA A 210 -3.66 -4.42 15.71
CA ALA A 210 -3.63 -5.55 14.78
C ALA A 210 -4.38 -5.26 13.48
N ILE A 211 -5.48 -4.50 13.55
CA ILE A 211 -6.25 -4.07 12.38
C ILE A 211 -5.43 -3.11 11.52
N VAL A 212 -4.86 -2.07 12.13
CA VAL A 212 -4.05 -1.07 11.44
C VAL A 212 -2.82 -1.69 10.79
N SER A 213 -2.12 -2.60 11.48
CA SER A 213 -0.98 -3.32 10.89
C SER A 213 -1.37 -4.16 9.69
N ARG A 214 -2.57 -4.75 9.68
CA ARG A 214 -3.11 -5.47 8.51
C ARG A 214 -3.43 -4.54 7.35
N GLU A 215 -4.02 -3.37 7.61
CA GLU A 215 -4.25 -2.37 6.57
C GLU A 215 -2.94 -1.88 5.95
N ARG A 216 -1.91 -1.61 6.77
CA ARG A 216 -0.57 -1.25 6.29
C ARG A 216 0.06 -2.35 5.45
N LEU A 217 -0.10 -3.62 5.86
CA LEU A 217 0.37 -4.76 5.08
C LEU A 217 -0.29 -4.77 3.70
N SER A 218 -1.62 -4.71 3.63
CA SER A 218 -2.34 -4.68 2.35
C SER A 218 -1.96 -3.48 1.49
N LEU A 219 -1.74 -2.30 2.08
CA LEU A 219 -1.25 -1.13 1.36
C LEU A 219 0.18 -1.31 0.84
N SER A 220 1.07 -1.98 1.59
CA SER A 220 2.42 -2.29 1.13
C SER A 220 2.41 -3.27 -0.05
N HIS A 221 1.47 -4.23 -0.06
CA HIS A 221 1.24 -5.11 -1.20
C HIS A 221 0.69 -4.33 -2.39
N CYS A 222 -0.28 -3.44 -2.18
CA CYS A 222 -0.78 -2.55 -3.24
C CYS A 222 0.34 -1.71 -3.84
N LEU A 223 1.27 -1.20 -3.02
CA LEU A 223 2.43 -0.46 -3.48
C LEU A 223 3.33 -1.32 -4.38
N ALA A 224 3.63 -2.55 -3.96
CA ALA A 224 4.45 -3.47 -4.76
C ALA A 224 3.78 -3.86 -6.09
N LEU A 225 2.48 -4.17 -6.08
CA LEU A 225 1.70 -4.47 -7.28
C LEU A 225 1.60 -3.25 -8.21
N SER A 226 1.45 -2.05 -7.66
CA SER A 226 1.32 -0.82 -8.45
C SER A 226 2.54 -0.54 -9.34
N ALA A 227 3.74 -0.96 -8.91
CA ALA A 227 4.97 -0.81 -9.66
C ALA A 227 4.96 -1.54 -11.02
N LEU A 228 4.07 -2.53 -11.18
CA LEU A 228 3.87 -3.28 -12.43
C LEU A 228 2.85 -2.62 -13.37
N ILE A 229 1.98 -1.77 -12.83
CA ILE A 229 0.97 -1.03 -13.60
C ILE A 229 1.60 0.25 -14.14
N LYS A 230 2.19 1.04 -13.24
CA LYS A 230 2.83 2.32 -13.53
C LYS A 230 4.19 2.38 -12.84
N LEU A 231 5.24 2.66 -13.61
CA LEU A 231 6.56 2.91 -13.05
C LEU A 231 6.51 4.11 -12.10
N MET A 232 7.14 3.95 -10.92
CA MET A 232 7.23 5.03 -9.94
C MET A 232 8.00 6.21 -10.51
N SER A 233 7.53 7.42 -10.23
CA SER A 233 8.28 8.64 -10.53
C SER A 233 9.56 8.73 -9.69
N PRO A 234 10.57 9.53 -10.11
CA PRO A 234 11.77 9.81 -9.32
C PRO A 234 11.50 10.23 -7.86
N ARG A 235 10.40 10.97 -7.64
CA ARG A 235 9.95 11.37 -6.31
C ARG A 235 9.43 10.17 -5.52
N GLU A 236 8.51 9.40 -6.10
CA GLU A 236 7.95 8.21 -5.47
C GLU A 236 9.07 7.22 -5.08
N VAL A 237 10.08 6.99 -5.93
CA VAL A 237 11.22 6.13 -5.59
C VAL A 237 11.99 6.64 -4.36
N LYS A 238 12.26 7.95 -4.28
CA LYS A 238 12.94 8.55 -3.11
C LYS A 238 12.08 8.44 -1.85
N ASP A 239 10.77 8.66 -1.97
CA ASP A 239 9.82 8.60 -0.86
C ASP A 239 9.64 7.15 -0.35
N VAL A 240 9.54 6.17 -1.25
CA VAL A 240 9.50 4.73 -0.92
C VAL A 240 10.80 4.29 -0.27
N PHE A 241 11.96 4.76 -0.76
CA PHE A 241 13.22 4.46 -0.12
C PHE A 241 13.31 5.05 1.30
N SER A 242 12.83 6.27 1.52
CA SER A 242 12.73 6.83 2.87
C SER A 242 11.79 6.00 3.75
N LEU A 243 10.65 5.57 3.20
CA LEU A 243 9.71 4.71 3.90
C LEU A 243 10.33 3.36 4.27
N LEU A 244 11.13 2.76 3.38
CA LEU A 244 11.83 1.50 3.66
C LEU A 244 12.77 1.66 4.86
N LYS A 245 13.50 2.77 4.92
CA LYS A 245 14.39 3.06 6.06
C LYS A 245 13.61 3.22 7.35
N ASP A 246 12.49 3.94 7.31
CA ASP A 246 11.61 4.12 8.47
C ASP A 246 11.08 2.77 8.96
N CYS A 247 10.54 1.94 8.05
CA CYS A 247 10.06 0.59 8.40
C CYS A 247 11.19 -0.29 8.95
N ALA A 248 12.35 -0.32 8.29
CA ALA A 248 13.50 -1.13 8.73
C ALA A 248 14.07 -0.68 10.09
N ALA A 249 13.93 0.60 10.46
CA ALA A 249 14.34 1.11 11.76
C ALA A 249 13.45 0.59 12.90
N GLU A 250 12.17 0.35 12.60
CA GLU A 250 11.13 -0.02 13.55
C GLU A 250 10.84 -1.52 13.60
N VAL A 251 11.35 -2.30 12.63
CA VAL A 251 11.15 -3.75 12.54
C VAL A 251 11.55 -4.46 13.84
N ASN A 252 10.58 -5.14 14.45
CA ASN A 252 10.84 -6.19 15.42
C ASN A 252 10.98 -7.53 14.68
N GLU A 253 12.13 -8.20 14.80
CA GLU A 253 12.38 -9.50 14.14
C GLU A 253 11.37 -10.59 14.53
N ASN A 254 10.66 -10.42 15.67
CA ASN A 254 9.61 -11.34 16.11
C ASN A 254 8.22 -11.01 15.55
N SER A 255 8.05 -9.85 14.91
CA SER A 255 6.78 -9.40 14.35
C SER A 255 6.70 -9.76 12.86
N SER A 256 5.93 -10.81 12.53
CA SER A 256 5.75 -11.24 11.14
C SER A 256 5.16 -10.15 10.26
N VAL A 257 4.20 -9.38 10.78
CA VAL A 257 3.49 -8.36 9.99
C VAL A 257 4.40 -7.15 9.69
N GLU A 258 5.17 -6.69 10.67
CA GLU A 258 6.14 -5.57 10.46
C GLU A 258 7.21 -5.95 9.43
N LEU A 259 7.70 -7.20 9.48
CA LEU A 259 8.62 -7.72 8.47
C LEU A 259 7.96 -7.77 7.08
N GLN A 260 6.73 -8.29 6.98
CA GLN A 260 6.00 -8.35 5.70
C GLN A 260 5.73 -6.97 5.11
N ILE A 261 5.36 -5.97 5.93
CA ILE A 261 5.23 -4.57 5.49
C ILE A 261 6.57 -4.08 4.91
N THR A 262 7.66 -4.30 5.64
CA THR A 262 9.00 -3.88 5.22
C THR A 262 9.43 -4.57 3.92
N TYR A 263 9.08 -5.85 3.75
CA TYR A 263 9.31 -6.58 2.51
C TYR A 263 8.47 -6.01 1.37
N GLY A 264 7.20 -5.68 1.58
CA GLY A 264 6.36 -5.05 0.55
C GLY A 264 6.93 -3.72 0.05
N VAL A 265 7.42 -2.88 0.97
CA VAL A 265 8.10 -1.64 0.61
C VAL A 265 9.40 -1.92 -0.14
N LEU A 266 10.25 -2.84 0.33
CA LEU A 266 11.49 -3.23 -0.36
C LEU A 266 11.21 -3.73 -1.79
N PHE A 267 10.27 -4.66 -1.92
CA PHE A 267 9.96 -5.28 -3.20
C PHE A 267 9.31 -4.30 -4.17
N SER A 268 8.59 -3.29 -3.69
CA SER A 268 8.13 -2.21 -4.57
C SER A 268 9.29 -1.49 -5.29
N LEU A 269 10.45 -1.30 -4.62
CA LEU A 269 11.66 -0.76 -5.26
C LEU A 269 12.33 -1.78 -6.18
N VAL A 270 12.49 -3.02 -5.73
CA VAL A 270 13.13 -4.08 -6.54
C VAL A 270 12.35 -4.29 -7.84
N VAL A 271 11.02 -4.43 -7.75
CA VAL A 271 10.12 -4.57 -8.89
C VAL A 271 10.24 -3.37 -9.82
N THR A 272 10.23 -2.16 -9.27
CA THR A 272 10.37 -0.92 -10.04
C THR A 272 11.68 -0.90 -10.85
N PHE A 273 12.82 -1.16 -10.21
CA PHE A 273 14.14 -1.13 -10.87
C PHE A 273 14.29 -2.25 -11.91
N VAL A 274 13.90 -3.47 -11.57
CA VAL A 274 14.00 -4.61 -12.50
C VAL A 274 13.05 -4.44 -13.68
N SER A 275 11.81 -3.99 -13.45
CA SER A 275 10.84 -3.76 -14.51
C SER A 275 11.28 -2.65 -15.46
N ASP A 276 11.79 -1.53 -14.92
CA ASP A 276 12.33 -0.46 -15.74
C ASP A 276 13.54 -0.92 -16.57
N ALA A 277 14.49 -1.59 -15.93
CA ALA A 277 15.70 -2.09 -16.59
C ALA A 277 15.41 -3.10 -17.70
N LEU A 278 14.35 -3.91 -17.55
CA LEU A 278 13.92 -4.91 -18.53
C LEU A 278 12.93 -4.36 -19.56
N SER A 279 12.28 -3.21 -19.30
CA SER A 279 11.28 -2.63 -20.20
C SER A 279 11.87 -2.38 -21.59
N THR A 280 11.32 -2.98 -22.65
CA THR A 280 11.78 -2.76 -24.03
C THR A 280 10.99 -1.65 -24.72
N SER A 281 9.85 -1.27 -24.17
CA SER A 281 8.91 -0.32 -24.77
C SER A 281 9.46 1.10 -24.73
N HIS A 282 9.62 1.72 -25.90
CA HIS A 282 9.89 3.15 -26.04
C HIS A 282 8.70 4.04 -25.62
N GLU A 283 7.49 3.46 -25.48
CA GLU A 283 6.23 4.21 -25.30
C GLU A 283 5.88 4.53 -23.85
N LYS A 284 6.17 3.64 -22.88
CA LYS A 284 6.03 3.97 -21.46
C LYS A 284 7.27 4.78 -21.06
N PRO A 285 7.14 5.96 -20.44
CA PRO A 285 8.30 6.69 -19.94
C PRO A 285 9.04 5.76 -18.98
N SER A 286 10.15 5.18 -19.46
CA SER A 286 11.10 4.49 -18.61
C SER A 286 11.46 5.44 -17.49
N LEU A 287 11.72 4.88 -16.31
CA LEU A 287 11.95 5.57 -15.05
C LEU A 287 13.15 6.49 -15.20
N SER A 288 12.87 7.67 -15.76
CA SER A 288 13.77 8.41 -16.63
C SER A 288 15.19 7.84 -16.67
N SER A 289 15.39 6.72 -17.38
CA SER A 289 16.72 6.12 -17.51
C SER A 289 17.71 7.13 -18.10
N SER A 290 17.17 8.18 -18.73
CA SER A 290 17.76 9.42 -19.21
C SER A 290 17.98 10.56 -18.19
N ASP A 291 17.30 10.58 -17.04
CA ASP A 291 17.45 11.63 -16.02
C ASP A 291 18.71 11.39 -15.18
N SER A 292 19.81 11.94 -15.72
CA SER A 292 21.10 11.97 -15.03
C SER A 292 21.07 12.65 -13.66
N SER A 293 20.12 13.55 -13.39
CA SER A 293 19.99 14.21 -12.08
C SER A 293 19.43 13.25 -11.05
N PHE A 294 18.34 12.55 -11.38
CA PHE A 294 17.78 11.51 -10.53
C PHE A 294 18.78 10.39 -10.27
N ARG A 295 19.45 9.88 -11.31
CA ARG A 295 20.46 8.81 -11.16
C ARG A 295 21.56 9.21 -10.18
N ARG A 296 22.07 10.44 -10.30
CA ARG A 296 23.11 10.96 -9.39
C ARG A 296 22.60 11.09 -7.97
N ASP A 297 21.46 11.77 -7.79
CA ASP A 297 20.89 12.02 -6.47
C ASP A 297 20.57 10.70 -5.75
N PHE A 298 19.94 9.77 -6.46
CA PHE A 298 19.54 8.49 -5.90
C PHE A 298 20.76 7.60 -5.63
N HIS A 299 21.77 7.61 -6.50
CA HIS A 299 23.03 6.91 -6.26
C HIS A 299 23.71 7.44 -4.98
N GLU A 300 23.83 8.76 -4.81
CA GLU A 300 24.38 9.35 -3.57
C GLU A 300 23.57 8.95 -2.33
N LEU A 301 22.25 8.85 -2.49
CA LEU A 301 21.33 8.50 -1.41
C LEU A 301 21.50 7.04 -0.98
N VAL A 302 21.58 6.08 -1.91
CA VAL A 302 21.79 4.67 -1.57
C VAL A 302 23.22 4.40 -1.11
N MET A 303 24.21 5.17 -1.56
CA MET A 303 25.61 4.99 -1.15
C MET A 303 25.92 5.57 0.23
N ARG A 304 25.02 6.38 0.80
CA ARG A 304 25.16 6.87 2.18
C ARG A 304 24.97 5.72 3.17
N SER A 305 26.00 5.43 3.95
CA SER A 305 25.97 4.40 5.00
C SER A 305 25.06 4.81 6.16
N ASP A 306 24.30 3.85 6.69
CA ASP A 306 23.56 4.00 7.93
C ASP A 306 24.27 3.32 9.11
N ASN A 307 24.04 3.80 10.33
CA ASN A 307 24.60 3.20 11.55
C ASN A 307 23.77 2.00 12.02
N ASN A 308 22.49 1.95 11.65
CA ASN A 308 21.62 0.83 11.98
C ASN A 308 21.86 -0.33 10.99
N LEU A 309 22.36 -1.47 11.50
CA LEU A 309 22.69 -2.65 10.70
C LEU A 309 21.48 -3.26 9.97
N THR A 310 20.29 -3.20 10.59
CA THR A 310 19.05 -3.68 9.96
C THR A 310 18.71 -2.83 8.75
N ILE A 311 18.71 -1.50 8.92
CA ILE A 311 18.49 -0.54 7.83
C ILE A 311 19.52 -0.78 6.72
N GLU A 312 20.80 -0.88 7.08
CA GLU A 312 21.88 -1.07 6.13
C GLU A 312 21.75 -2.38 5.33
N GLY A 313 21.25 -3.44 5.96
CA GLY A 313 20.94 -4.72 5.29
C GLY A 313 19.86 -4.56 4.21
N PHE A 314 18.74 -3.91 4.53
CA PHE A 314 17.68 -3.61 3.56
C PHE A 314 18.17 -2.69 2.43
N VAL A 315 18.93 -1.64 2.77
CA VAL A 315 19.55 -0.76 1.79
C VAL A 315 20.53 -1.53 0.91
N GLY A 316 21.24 -2.54 1.45
CA GLY A 316 22.10 -3.43 0.66
C GLY A 316 21.35 -4.17 -0.45
N VAL A 317 20.10 -4.60 -0.22
CA VAL A 317 19.26 -5.21 -1.27
C VAL A 317 18.82 -4.17 -2.30
N VAL A 318 18.48 -2.95 -1.87
CA VAL A 318 18.19 -1.84 -2.79
C VAL A 318 19.40 -1.52 -3.65
N ARG A 319 20.62 -1.49 -3.08
CA ARG A 319 21.87 -1.29 -3.81
C ARG A 319 22.06 -2.37 -4.87
N LEU A 320 21.77 -3.64 -4.55
CA LEU A 320 21.83 -4.72 -5.53
C LEU A 320 20.87 -4.48 -6.70
N ALA A 321 19.61 -4.15 -6.43
CA ALA A 321 18.63 -3.83 -7.46
C ALA A 321 19.03 -2.60 -8.29
N TRP A 322 19.56 -1.58 -7.63
CA TRP A 322 20.05 -0.36 -8.27
C TRP A 322 21.27 -0.62 -9.16
N ALA A 323 22.24 -1.41 -8.70
CA ALA A 323 23.42 -1.78 -9.49
C ALA A 323 23.02 -2.53 -10.76
N VAL A 324 22.07 -3.48 -10.65
CA VAL A 324 21.53 -4.19 -11.82
C VAL A 324 20.81 -3.25 -12.78
N HIS A 325 20.02 -2.31 -12.26
CA HIS A 325 19.39 -1.28 -13.08
C HIS A 325 20.42 -0.42 -13.84
N LEU A 326 21.47 0.05 -13.15
CA LEU A 326 22.54 0.82 -13.77
C LEU A 326 23.27 0.04 -14.85
N MET A 327 23.62 -1.23 -14.60
CA MET A 327 24.28 -2.13 -15.57
C MET A 327 23.45 -2.28 -16.85
N LEU A 328 22.18 -2.67 -16.73
CA LEU A 328 21.31 -2.94 -17.87
C LEU A 328 20.94 -1.68 -18.66
N THR A 329 20.79 -0.54 -17.98
CA THR A 329 20.49 0.74 -18.66
C THR A 329 21.73 1.35 -19.31
N GLN A 330 22.93 1.08 -18.80
CA GLN A 330 24.20 1.47 -19.42
C GLN A 330 24.49 0.69 -20.71
N ASP A 331 24.25 -0.62 -20.72
CA ASP A 331 24.41 -1.43 -21.94
C ASP A 331 23.52 -0.90 -23.07
N ARG A 332 22.30 -0.45 -22.74
CA ARG A 332 21.38 0.18 -23.70
C ARG A 332 21.86 1.53 -24.22
N SER A 333 22.50 2.35 -23.38
CA SER A 333 23.04 3.64 -23.83
C SER A 333 24.29 3.45 -24.67
N SER A 334 25.20 2.55 -24.30
CA SER A 334 26.42 2.24 -25.08
C SER A 334 26.13 1.58 -26.43
N ALA A 335 25.09 0.74 -26.52
CA ALA A 335 24.64 0.21 -27.81
C ALA A 335 24.03 1.28 -28.73
N ARG A 336 23.54 2.40 -28.17
CA ARG A 336 22.96 3.53 -28.91
C ARG A 336 24.02 4.59 -29.27
N ASP A 337 24.96 4.85 -28.37
CA ASP A 337 25.97 5.88 -28.50
C ASP A 337 27.36 5.24 -28.56
N THR A 338 27.91 5.05 -29.76
CA THR A 338 29.33 4.64 -29.95
C THR A 338 30.34 5.68 -29.44
N LEU A 339 29.89 6.78 -28.85
CA LEU A 339 30.71 7.89 -28.41
C LEU A 339 30.42 8.16 -26.92
N THR A 340 31.35 7.75 -26.07
CA THR A 340 31.45 8.07 -24.64
C THR A 340 30.38 7.44 -23.74
N SER A 341 30.56 6.17 -23.37
CA SER A 341 30.07 5.74 -22.06
C SER A 341 30.66 6.68 -20.99
N SER A 342 29.82 7.30 -20.17
CA SER A 342 30.30 8.15 -19.08
C SER A 342 31.15 7.28 -18.15
N SER A 343 32.42 7.64 -17.98
CA SER A 343 33.32 6.95 -17.05
C SER A 343 32.73 6.88 -15.63
N ARG A 344 31.86 7.84 -15.29
CA ARG A 344 31.16 7.93 -14.01
C ARG A 344 30.15 6.80 -13.77
N ASP A 345 29.38 6.39 -14.79
CA ASP A 345 28.38 5.34 -14.60
C ASP A 345 29.05 4.00 -14.25
N VAL A 346 30.19 3.73 -14.90
CA VAL A 346 31.04 2.57 -14.59
C VAL A 346 31.55 2.67 -13.15
N THR A 347 32.07 3.83 -12.73
CA THR A 347 32.57 4.00 -11.35
C THR A 347 31.46 3.83 -10.30
N ASP A 348 30.26 4.33 -10.59
CA ASP A 348 29.11 4.23 -9.70
C ASP A 348 28.66 2.76 -9.54
N ILE A 349 28.65 1.98 -10.64
CA ILE A 349 28.38 0.53 -10.60
C ILE A 349 29.44 -0.18 -9.75
N TRP A 350 30.74 0.04 -9.99
CA TRP A 350 31.80 -0.63 -9.24
C TRP A 350 31.78 -0.29 -7.74
N ALA A 351 31.54 0.99 -7.40
CA ALA A 351 31.42 1.42 -6.01
C ALA A 351 30.24 0.73 -5.31
N CYS A 352 29.11 0.60 -6.01
CA CYS A 352 27.93 -0.10 -5.50
C CYS A 352 28.22 -1.59 -5.27
N LEU A 353 28.83 -2.28 -6.25
CA LEU A 353 29.22 -3.68 -6.17
C LEU A 353 30.22 -3.95 -5.03
N GLU A 354 31.18 -3.06 -4.82
CA GLU A 354 32.14 -3.18 -3.73
C GLU A 354 31.44 -3.17 -2.36
N ILE A 355 30.47 -2.26 -2.16
CA ILE A 355 29.69 -2.21 -0.91
C ILE A 355 28.84 -3.47 -0.75
N ILE A 356 28.13 -3.90 -1.81
CA ILE A 356 27.28 -5.10 -1.81
C ILE A 356 28.08 -6.33 -1.37
N CYS A 357 29.27 -6.55 -1.96
CA CYS A 357 30.13 -7.68 -1.62
C CYS A 357 30.72 -7.54 -0.21
N ARG A 358 31.20 -6.34 0.15
CA ARG A 358 31.80 -6.09 1.47
C ARG A 358 30.80 -6.29 2.61
N GLN A 359 29.54 -5.92 2.40
CA GLN A 359 28.47 -6.05 3.40
C GLN A 359 27.74 -7.40 3.31
N ASN A 360 28.10 -8.25 2.36
CA ASN A 360 27.45 -9.52 2.10
C ASN A 360 25.93 -9.41 1.97
N SER A 361 25.45 -8.46 1.14
CA SER A 361 24.01 -8.21 0.98
C SER A 361 23.25 -9.44 0.48
N PHE A 362 23.93 -10.39 -0.18
CA PHE A 362 23.36 -11.68 -0.58
C PHE A 362 22.99 -12.56 0.61
N GLN A 363 23.86 -12.64 1.63
CA GLN A 363 23.57 -13.37 2.86
C GLN A 363 22.40 -12.73 3.60
N PHE A 364 22.36 -11.40 3.69
CA PHE A 364 21.23 -10.70 4.31
C PHE A 364 19.92 -11.00 3.56
N LEU A 365 19.90 -10.85 2.24
CA LEU A 365 18.76 -11.18 1.39
C LEU A 365 18.28 -12.63 1.60
N GLN A 366 19.21 -13.59 1.64
CA GLN A 366 18.88 -14.99 1.81
C GLN A 366 18.35 -15.29 3.22
N GLU A 367 19.13 -14.98 4.26
CA GLU A 367 18.87 -15.41 5.63
C GLU A 367 17.85 -14.52 6.36
N ARG A 368 17.90 -13.20 6.11
CA ARG A 368 17.08 -12.21 6.83
C ARG A 368 15.82 -11.80 6.08
N ILE A 369 15.66 -12.21 4.82
CA ILE A 369 14.42 -11.97 4.06
C ILE A 369 13.84 -13.30 3.59
N MET A 370 14.44 -13.93 2.58
CA MET A 370 13.82 -15.05 1.86
C MET A 370 13.60 -16.31 2.71
N GLN A 371 14.48 -16.59 3.68
CA GLN A 371 14.37 -17.77 4.54
C GLN A 371 13.44 -17.57 5.75
N THR A 372 13.01 -16.33 6.03
CA THR A 372 12.19 -16.01 7.19
C THR A 372 10.77 -16.58 7.07
N ALA A 373 10.14 -16.85 8.22
CA ALA A 373 8.73 -17.25 8.26
C ALA A 373 7.81 -16.15 7.72
N ALA A 374 8.15 -14.88 7.98
CA ALA A 374 7.41 -13.73 7.49
C ALA A 374 7.32 -13.70 5.95
N TYR A 375 8.43 -13.99 5.25
CA TYR A 375 8.43 -14.06 3.79
C TYR A 375 7.65 -15.26 3.28
N LYS A 376 7.87 -16.45 3.85
CA LYS A 376 7.26 -17.70 3.35
C LYS A 376 5.76 -17.82 3.63
N ASN A 377 5.28 -17.16 4.68
CA ASN A 377 3.87 -17.19 5.11
C ASN A 377 3.11 -15.90 4.74
N ASP A 378 3.65 -15.08 3.84
CA ASP A 378 2.89 -13.97 3.25
C ASP A 378 1.84 -14.51 2.25
N ASP A 379 1.02 -13.62 1.68
CA ASP A 379 0.09 -13.97 0.61
C ASP A 379 0.82 -14.71 -0.53
N GLU A 380 0.32 -15.88 -0.93
CA GLU A 380 0.97 -16.80 -1.87
C GLU A 380 1.32 -16.11 -3.20
N ASP A 381 0.41 -15.28 -3.69
CA ASP A 381 0.57 -14.55 -4.95
C ASP A 381 1.64 -13.46 -4.82
N ILE A 382 1.71 -12.82 -3.66
CA ILE A 382 2.76 -11.85 -3.34
C ILE A 382 4.12 -12.53 -3.23
N VAL A 383 4.21 -13.68 -2.56
CA VAL A 383 5.45 -14.47 -2.48
C VAL A 383 5.90 -14.93 -3.86
N TYR A 384 4.96 -15.38 -4.70
CA TYR A 384 5.22 -15.76 -6.08
C TYR A 384 5.81 -14.59 -6.87
N MET A 385 5.18 -13.41 -6.80
CA MET A 385 5.66 -12.20 -7.47
C MET A 385 7.06 -11.80 -6.98
N TYR A 386 7.27 -11.71 -5.67
CA TYR A 386 8.56 -11.36 -5.08
C TYR A 386 9.66 -12.32 -5.51
N THR A 387 9.39 -13.62 -5.44
CA THR A 387 10.34 -14.67 -5.87
C THR A 387 10.65 -14.55 -7.36
N GLY A 388 9.65 -14.29 -8.20
CA GLY A 388 9.83 -14.06 -9.63
C GLY A 388 10.74 -12.87 -9.93
N TYR A 389 10.58 -11.76 -9.22
CA TYR A 389 11.42 -10.58 -9.37
C TYR A 389 12.81 -10.74 -8.78
N MET A 390 12.96 -11.49 -7.68
CA MET A 390 14.28 -11.88 -7.18
C MET A 390 15.03 -12.75 -8.18
N HIS A 391 14.34 -13.72 -8.80
CA HIS A 391 14.95 -14.56 -9.83
C HIS A 391 15.40 -13.72 -11.03
N LYS A 392 14.56 -12.80 -11.52
CA LYS A 392 14.93 -11.84 -12.59
C LYS A 392 16.15 -11.00 -12.18
N LEU A 393 16.15 -10.44 -10.96
CA LEU A 393 17.26 -9.65 -10.43
C LEU A 393 18.57 -10.45 -10.44
N MET A 394 18.54 -11.66 -9.87
CA MET A 394 19.72 -12.52 -9.76
C MET A 394 20.20 -13.02 -11.12
N MET A 395 19.29 -13.34 -12.04
CA MET A 395 19.66 -13.73 -13.41
C MET A 395 20.33 -12.57 -14.14
N CYS A 396 19.79 -11.36 -14.06
CA CYS A 396 20.40 -10.18 -14.64
C CYS A 396 21.78 -9.93 -14.04
N PHE A 397 21.88 -9.97 -12.71
CA PHE A 397 23.14 -9.85 -11.99
C PHE A 397 24.17 -10.90 -12.46
N LEU A 398 23.85 -12.19 -12.45
CA LEU A 398 24.81 -13.25 -12.79
C LEU A 398 25.13 -13.34 -14.30
N SER A 399 24.28 -12.78 -15.15
CA SER A 399 24.48 -12.78 -16.61
C SER A 399 25.40 -11.66 -17.09
N HIS A 400 25.50 -10.57 -16.34
CA HIS A 400 26.25 -9.39 -16.75
C HIS A 400 27.78 -9.60 -16.56
N PRO A 401 28.65 -9.17 -17.50
CA PRO A 401 30.10 -9.36 -17.37
C PRO A 401 30.70 -8.67 -16.15
N THR A 402 30.33 -7.41 -15.89
CA THR A 402 30.88 -6.58 -14.79
C THR A 402 30.71 -7.20 -13.40
N SER A 403 29.61 -7.92 -13.18
CA SER A 403 29.33 -8.61 -11.92
C SER A 403 30.02 -9.96 -11.80
N ARG A 404 30.36 -10.63 -12.92
CA ARG A 404 31.15 -11.87 -12.90
C ARG A 404 32.62 -11.64 -12.55
N ASP A 405 33.12 -10.45 -12.85
CA ASP A 405 34.50 -10.05 -12.55
C ASP A 405 34.71 -9.70 -11.05
N LYS A 406 33.63 -9.48 -10.29
CA LYS A 406 33.64 -9.31 -8.83
C LYS A 406 33.28 -10.61 -8.11
#